data_AF-A0A660ZL26-F1
#
_entry.id   AF-A0A660ZL26-F1
#
_cell.length_a   1.000
_cell.length_b   1.000
_cell.length_c   1.000
_cell.angle_alpha   90.00
_cell.angle_beta   90.00
_cell.angle_gamma   90.00
#
_symmetry.space_group_name_H-M   'P 1'
#
loop_
_entity.id
_entity.type
_entity.pdbx_description
1 polymer ?
#
loop_
_entity_poly.entity_id
_entity_poly.type
_entity_poly.pdbx_seq_one_letter_code
_entity_poly.pdbx_strand_id
1 'polypeptide(L)'
;IMEAASAGMELIVAITEGIPVHDMIRVMEFLKEKGTRLIGPNCPGIITPGEAKIGIMPGQIFRKGNVGVISRSGTLTYEIVSHLTAADIGQSTVIGIGGDPIIGTRFIDALELFEDDPQTEAVVLIGEIGGTDEQDAAKYIKEKFNKPVVGFIAGRTAPKEKRMGHAGAIISGSSGTAEEKIKAFNEAGVKVASEPEEVAKLLKEVLK
;
A
#
# COMPACT_ATOMS: atom_id res chain seq x y z
N ILE A 1 -19.63 3.74 -6.60
CA ILE A 1 -19.12 4.02 -5.24
C ILE A 1 -20.21 4.65 -4.37
N MET A 2 -20.69 5.86 -4.65
CA MET A 2 -21.70 6.55 -3.80
C MET A 2 -23.01 5.78 -3.64
N GLU A 3 -23.48 5.07 -4.67
CA GLU A 3 -24.66 4.20 -4.59
C GLU A 3 -24.47 3.07 -3.55
N ALA A 4 -23.34 2.36 -3.62
CA ALA A 4 -23.02 1.30 -2.66
C ALA A 4 -22.92 1.84 -1.22
N ALA A 5 -22.33 3.02 -1.03
CA ALA A 5 -22.29 3.67 0.28
C ALA A 5 -23.69 4.09 0.76
N SER A 6 -24.55 4.56 -0.15
CA SER A 6 -25.96 4.86 0.17
C SER A 6 -26.75 3.61 0.57
N ALA A 7 -26.39 2.45 0.02
CA ALA A 7 -26.97 1.16 0.36
C ALA A 7 -26.44 0.58 1.68
N GLY A 8 -25.56 1.29 2.40
CA GLY A 8 -25.03 0.86 3.69
C GLY A 8 -23.90 -0.15 3.61
N MET A 9 -23.18 -0.23 2.48
CA MET A 9 -21.95 -1.02 2.42
C MET A 9 -20.87 -0.37 3.28
N GLU A 10 -20.26 -1.15 4.18
CA GLU A 10 -19.21 -0.69 5.08
C GLU A 10 -17.84 -0.59 4.38
N LEU A 11 -17.60 -1.46 3.38
CA LEU A 11 -16.38 -1.50 2.58
C LEU A 11 -16.70 -1.53 1.09
N ILE A 12 -16.02 -0.69 0.33
CA ILE A 12 -16.06 -0.67 -1.14
C ILE A 12 -14.64 -0.84 -1.67
N VAL A 13 -14.45 -1.72 -2.66
CA VAL A 13 -13.19 -1.88 -3.38
C VAL A 13 -13.36 -1.37 -4.81
N ALA A 14 -12.69 -0.29 -5.16
CA ALA A 14 -12.76 0.33 -6.48
C ALA A 14 -11.52 -0.03 -7.31
N ILE A 15 -11.68 -0.94 -8.26
CA ILE A 15 -10.59 -1.40 -9.12
C ILE A 15 -10.27 -0.40 -10.24
N THR A 16 -11.31 0.26 -10.77
CA THR A 16 -11.24 1.12 -11.95
C THR A 16 -10.19 2.23 -11.83
N GLU A 17 -9.36 2.38 -12.86
CA GLU A 17 -8.42 3.48 -13.04
C GLU A 17 -9.03 4.64 -13.84
N GLY A 18 -8.53 5.86 -13.63
CA GLY A 18 -8.86 7.01 -14.48
C GLY A 18 -10.17 7.71 -14.10
N ILE A 19 -10.65 7.52 -12.87
CA ILE A 19 -11.77 8.31 -12.34
C ILE A 19 -11.31 9.77 -12.22
N PRO A 20 -12.06 10.76 -12.75
CA PRO A 20 -11.68 12.15 -12.65
C PRO A 20 -11.45 12.58 -11.19
N VAL A 21 -10.35 13.29 -10.94
CA VAL A 21 -9.98 13.75 -9.59
C VAL A 21 -11.13 14.53 -8.93
N HIS A 22 -11.82 15.38 -9.70
CA HIS A 22 -12.95 16.15 -9.21
C HIS A 22 -14.14 15.29 -8.76
N ASP A 23 -14.38 14.17 -9.43
CA ASP A 23 -15.41 13.21 -9.00
C ASP A 23 -14.95 12.47 -7.74
N MET A 24 -13.67 12.11 -7.65
CA MET A 24 -13.12 11.49 -6.44
C MET A 24 -13.19 12.41 -5.22
N ILE A 25 -13.03 13.73 -5.36
CA ILE A 25 -13.25 14.68 -4.25
C ILE A 25 -14.67 14.54 -3.70
N ARG A 26 -15.68 14.53 -4.59
CA ARG A 26 -17.10 14.38 -4.20
C ARG A 26 -17.37 13.02 -3.57
N VAL A 27 -16.78 11.96 -4.12
CA VAL A 27 -16.87 10.60 -3.58
C VAL A 27 -16.31 10.54 -2.15
N MET A 28 -15.12 11.09 -1.91
CA MET A 28 -14.49 11.05 -0.59
C MET A 28 -15.30 11.79 0.47
N GLU A 29 -15.85 12.96 0.15
CA GLU A 29 -16.73 13.68 1.09
C GLU A 29 -17.99 12.87 1.40
N PHE A 30 -18.63 12.30 0.37
CA PHE A 30 -19.82 11.46 0.55
C PHE A 30 -19.56 10.21 1.40
N LEU A 31 -18.42 9.55 1.19
CA LEU A 31 -18.03 8.37 1.96
C LEU A 31 -17.79 8.70 3.44
N LYS A 32 -17.19 9.86 3.71
CA LYS A 32 -16.99 10.36 5.08
C LYS A 32 -18.32 10.58 5.80
N GLU A 33 -19.31 11.16 5.13
CA GLU A 33 -20.66 11.33 5.70
C GLU A 33 -21.35 9.97 5.99
N LYS A 34 -21.09 8.95 5.17
CA LYS A 34 -21.67 7.61 5.33
C LYS A 34 -20.91 6.69 6.27
N GLY A 35 -19.67 7.02 6.63
CA GLY A 35 -18.80 6.14 7.40
C GLY A 35 -18.36 4.89 6.61
N THR A 36 -18.36 4.95 5.27
CA THR A 36 -17.97 3.83 4.41
C THR A 36 -16.48 3.90 4.07
N ARG A 37 -15.75 2.80 4.25
CA ARG A 37 -14.34 2.68 3.85
C ARG A 37 -14.23 2.36 2.36
N LEU A 38 -13.23 2.95 1.70
CA LEU A 38 -12.89 2.69 0.31
C LEU A 38 -11.46 2.14 0.21
N ILE A 39 -11.24 1.12 -0.61
CA ILE A 39 -9.92 0.69 -1.10
C ILE A 39 -9.85 1.06 -2.59
N GLY A 40 -8.79 1.74 -3.02
CA GLY A 40 -8.68 2.34 -4.35
C GLY A 40 -9.16 3.79 -4.41
N PRO A 41 -9.48 4.34 -5.60
CA PRO A 41 -9.57 3.66 -6.90
C PRO A 41 -8.19 3.29 -7.48
N ASN A 42 -8.17 2.79 -8.72
CA ASN A 42 -6.95 2.38 -9.41
C ASN A 42 -6.11 1.41 -8.58
N CYS A 43 -6.73 0.31 -8.15
CA CYS A 43 -6.10 -0.64 -7.26
C CYS A 43 -6.34 -2.09 -7.71
N PRO A 44 -5.43 -3.02 -7.36
CA PRO A 44 -5.65 -4.44 -7.62
C PRO A 44 -6.66 -5.09 -6.67
N GLY A 45 -7.05 -4.39 -5.59
CA GLY A 45 -8.01 -4.83 -4.58
C GLY A 45 -7.35 -5.33 -3.29
N ILE A 46 -7.94 -6.36 -2.68
CA ILE A 46 -7.51 -6.95 -1.41
C ILE A 46 -7.59 -8.48 -1.46
N ILE A 47 -6.64 -9.15 -0.81
CA ILE A 47 -6.63 -10.61 -0.66
C ILE A 47 -6.14 -11.03 0.73
N THR A 48 -6.90 -11.93 1.35
CA THR A 48 -6.51 -12.69 2.55
C THR A 48 -6.32 -14.14 2.09
N PRO A 49 -5.07 -14.63 1.99
CA PRO A 49 -4.78 -15.91 1.32
C PRO A 49 -5.46 -17.09 2.01
N GLY A 50 -6.17 -17.91 1.22
CA GLY A 50 -6.95 -19.05 1.72
C GLY A 50 -8.33 -18.70 2.24
N GLU A 51 -8.72 -17.41 2.26
CA GLU A 51 -9.99 -16.96 2.83
C GLU A 51 -10.83 -16.21 1.79
N ALA A 52 -10.37 -15.04 1.32
CA ALA A 52 -11.13 -14.22 0.39
C ALA A 52 -10.24 -13.38 -0.52
N LYS A 53 -10.76 -13.06 -1.71
CA LYS A 53 -10.14 -12.16 -2.68
C LYS A 53 -11.19 -11.27 -3.32
N ILE A 54 -11.01 -9.96 -3.22
CA ILE A 54 -11.84 -8.97 -3.92
C ILE A 54 -10.93 -8.15 -4.81
N GLY A 55 -11.05 -8.35 -6.12
CA GLY A 55 -10.25 -7.64 -7.14
C GLY A 55 -9.51 -8.58 -8.08
N ILE A 56 -8.47 -8.05 -8.70
CA ILE A 56 -7.81 -8.63 -9.88
C ILE A 56 -6.45 -9.26 -9.57
N MET A 57 -6.10 -9.41 -8.29
CA MET A 57 -4.87 -10.09 -7.90
C MET A 57 -4.85 -11.57 -8.34
N PRO A 58 -3.71 -12.10 -8.79
CA PRO A 58 -3.54 -13.51 -9.16
C PRO A 58 -3.41 -14.40 -7.91
N GLY A 59 -4.50 -14.97 -7.41
CA GLY A 59 -4.54 -15.64 -6.10
C GLY A 59 -3.53 -16.77 -5.88
N GLN A 60 -3.07 -17.45 -6.93
CA GLN A 60 -2.18 -18.61 -6.86
C GLN A 60 -0.75 -18.32 -6.36
N ILE A 61 -0.30 -17.06 -6.37
CA ILE A 61 1.04 -16.69 -5.87
C ILE A 61 1.05 -16.35 -4.37
N PHE A 62 -0.14 -16.23 -3.77
CA PHE A 62 -0.31 -15.84 -2.38
C PHE A 62 -0.43 -17.09 -1.52
N ARG A 63 0.18 -17.06 -0.34
CA ARG A 63 0.15 -18.17 0.62
C ARG A 63 -0.17 -17.62 2.01
N LYS A 64 -1.02 -18.31 2.78
CA LYS A 64 -1.34 -17.90 4.16
C LYS A 64 -0.07 -17.82 5.01
N GLY A 65 0.05 -16.75 5.78
CA GLY A 65 1.13 -16.52 6.73
C GLY A 65 0.88 -15.29 7.60
N ASN A 66 1.95 -14.63 8.04
CA ASN A 66 1.96 -13.62 9.10
C ASN A 66 2.47 -12.25 8.64
N VAL A 67 2.67 -12.03 7.34
CA VAL A 67 3.15 -10.74 6.81
C VAL A 67 2.03 -9.95 6.14
N GLY A 68 1.73 -8.76 6.67
CA GLY A 68 0.85 -7.80 6.01
C GLY A 68 1.57 -7.12 4.85
N VAL A 69 0.86 -6.81 3.75
CA VAL A 69 1.44 -6.07 2.62
C VAL A 69 0.51 -4.93 2.20
N ILE A 70 1.04 -3.72 2.10
CA ILE A 70 0.31 -2.54 1.63
C ILE A 70 1.04 -1.98 0.41
N SER A 71 0.32 -1.67 -0.67
CA SER A 71 0.94 -1.25 -1.93
C SER A 71 0.12 -0.29 -2.75
N ARG A 72 0.78 0.68 -3.39
CA ARG A 72 0.16 1.51 -4.44
C ARG A 72 0.09 0.83 -5.80
N SER A 73 1.03 -0.08 -6.09
CA SER A 73 1.22 -0.66 -7.43
C SER A 73 0.73 -2.09 -7.53
N GLY A 74 -0.09 -2.42 -8.53
CA GLY A 74 -0.60 -3.78 -8.74
C GLY A 74 0.50 -4.80 -9.02
N THR A 75 1.16 -4.69 -10.17
CA THR A 75 2.14 -5.70 -10.64
C THR A 75 3.34 -5.85 -9.73
N LEU A 76 3.84 -4.74 -9.16
CA LEU A 76 4.94 -4.79 -8.20
C LEU A 76 4.55 -5.50 -6.90
N THR A 77 3.29 -5.41 -6.47
CA THR A 77 2.79 -6.23 -5.36
C THR A 77 2.94 -7.71 -5.68
N TYR A 78 2.61 -8.12 -6.91
CA TYR A 78 2.63 -9.53 -7.31
C TYR A 78 4.07 -10.04 -7.35
N GLU A 79 4.99 -9.25 -7.87
CA GLU A 79 6.42 -9.56 -7.90
C GLU A 79 6.98 -9.77 -6.49
N ILE A 80 6.79 -8.78 -5.60
CA ILE A 80 7.28 -8.86 -4.22
C ILE A 80 6.64 -10.05 -3.50
N VAL A 81 5.32 -10.22 -3.58
CA VAL A 81 4.62 -11.36 -2.95
C VAL A 81 5.15 -12.70 -3.50
N SER A 82 5.42 -12.80 -4.80
CA SER A 82 6.01 -14.01 -5.39
C SER A 82 7.38 -14.32 -4.77
N HIS A 83 8.23 -13.31 -4.56
CA HIS A 83 9.50 -13.49 -3.85
C HIS A 83 9.30 -13.89 -2.38
N LEU A 84 8.32 -13.30 -1.68
CA LEU A 84 7.98 -13.68 -0.31
C LEU A 84 7.57 -15.15 -0.23
N THR A 85 6.61 -15.57 -1.07
CA THR A 85 6.12 -16.94 -1.12
C THR A 85 7.23 -17.92 -1.47
N ALA A 86 8.08 -17.62 -2.45
CA ALA A 86 9.23 -18.44 -2.81
C ALA A 86 10.27 -18.55 -1.67
N ALA A 87 10.35 -17.53 -0.81
CA ALA A 87 11.19 -17.51 0.38
C ALA A 87 10.54 -18.14 1.62
N ASP A 88 9.39 -18.81 1.45
CA ASP A 88 8.57 -19.43 2.52
C ASP A 88 7.99 -18.42 3.52
N ILE A 89 7.70 -17.20 3.05
CA ILE A 89 7.04 -16.13 3.82
C ILE A 89 5.62 -15.97 3.27
N GLY A 90 4.62 -16.37 4.06
CA GLY A 90 3.21 -16.19 3.71
C GLY A 90 2.67 -14.83 4.14
N GLN A 91 1.56 -14.41 3.55
CA GLN A 91 0.90 -13.14 3.84
C GLN A 91 -0.32 -13.35 4.74
N SER A 92 -0.54 -12.44 5.68
CA SER A 92 -1.79 -12.35 6.44
C SER A 92 -2.89 -11.76 5.55
N THR A 93 -2.69 -10.53 5.10
CA THR A 93 -3.54 -9.84 4.11
C THR A 93 -2.68 -8.93 3.23
N VAL A 94 -3.05 -8.81 1.95
CA VAL A 94 -2.40 -7.91 0.99
C VAL A 94 -3.42 -6.90 0.48
N ILE A 95 -3.12 -5.61 0.64
CA ILE A 95 -4.00 -4.48 0.33
C ILE A 95 -3.33 -3.62 -0.74
N GLY A 96 -3.92 -3.58 -1.94
CA GLY A 96 -3.61 -2.57 -2.94
C GLY A 96 -4.42 -1.31 -2.66
N ILE A 97 -3.80 -0.25 -2.17
CA ILE A 97 -4.48 0.98 -1.76
C ILE A 97 -4.82 1.91 -2.93
N GLY A 98 -4.05 1.84 -4.01
CA GLY A 98 -4.31 2.53 -5.28
C GLY A 98 -3.23 3.51 -5.73
N GLY A 99 -3.15 3.70 -7.05
CA GLY A 99 -2.17 4.57 -7.71
C GLY A 99 -2.67 6.00 -7.98
N ASP A 100 -3.94 6.29 -7.73
CA ASP A 100 -4.53 7.61 -8.01
C ASP A 100 -4.12 8.68 -6.98
N PRO A 101 -4.24 9.98 -7.30
CA PRO A 101 -3.91 11.07 -6.39
C PRO A 101 -4.85 11.17 -5.17
N ILE A 102 -6.10 10.73 -5.34
CA ILE A 102 -7.12 10.69 -4.29
C ILE A 102 -7.59 9.25 -4.16
N ILE A 103 -7.24 8.62 -3.04
CA ILE A 103 -7.61 7.26 -2.69
C ILE A 103 -8.37 7.26 -1.35
N GLY A 104 -9.03 6.14 -1.05
CA GLY A 104 -9.70 5.90 0.22
C GLY A 104 -8.73 5.57 1.35
N THR A 105 -8.46 4.27 1.51
CA THR A 105 -7.54 3.72 2.50
C THR A 105 -6.11 4.09 2.12
N ARG A 106 -5.39 4.75 3.03
CA ARG A 106 -3.98 5.12 2.87
C ARG A 106 -3.08 4.18 3.68
N PHE A 107 -1.77 4.41 3.62
CA PHE A 107 -0.80 3.59 4.37
C PHE A 107 -1.07 3.57 5.87
N ILE A 108 -1.31 4.73 6.49
CA ILE A 108 -1.57 4.81 7.94
C ILE A 108 -2.84 4.02 8.31
N ASP A 109 -3.92 4.17 7.55
CA ASP A 109 -5.17 3.47 7.81
C ASP A 109 -5.01 1.94 7.73
N ALA A 110 -4.14 1.45 6.84
CA ALA A 110 -3.84 0.02 6.72
C ALA A 110 -2.85 -0.45 7.79
N LEU A 111 -1.89 0.39 8.20
CA LEU A 111 -0.99 0.10 9.32
C LEU A 111 -1.78 -0.04 10.62
N GLU A 112 -2.75 0.84 10.90
CA GLU A 112 -3.64 0.71 12.07
C GLU A 112 -4.35 -0.65 12.09
N LEU A 113 -4.91 -1.08 10.97
CA LEU A 113 -5.54 -2.41 10.85
C LEU A 113 -4.54 -3.55 11.08
N PHE A 114 -3.31 -3.42 10.58
CA PHE A 114 -2.28 -4.44 10.80
C PHE A 114 -1.70 -4.44 12.20
N GLU A 115 -1.70 -3.31 12.92
CA GLU A 115 -1.31 -3.26 14.34
C GLU A 115 -2.29 -4.11 15.17
N ASP A 116 -3.58 -3.96 14.90
CA ASP A 116 -4.67 -4.64 15.63
C ASP A 116 -4.83 -6.12 15.23
N ASP A 117 -4.30 -6.55 14.08
CA ASP A 117 -4.40 -7.94 13.62
C ASP A 117 -3.39 -8.88 14.31
N PRO A 118 -3.81 -9.81 15.19
CA PRO A 118 -2.90 -10.72 15.87
C PRO A 118 -2.21 -11.73 14.94
N GLN A 119 -2.72 -11.96 13.73
CA GLN A 119 -2.05 -12.83 12.74
C GLN A 119 -0.86 -12.13 12.09
N THR A 120 -0.85 -10.79 12.05
CA THR A 120 0.22 -10.02 11.42
C THR A 120 1.36 -9.79 12.40
N GLU A 121 2.55 -10.26 12.05
CA GLU A 121 3.79 -10.12 12.82
C GLU A 121 4.77 -9.10 12.20
N ALA A 122 4.67 -8.83 10.90
CA ALA A 122 5.43 -7.77 10.22
C ALA A 122 4.67 -7.22 9.02
N VAL A 123 5.03 -6.02 8.56
CA VAL A 123 4.38 -5.36 7.41
C VAL A 123 5.39 -4.98 6.33
N VAL A 124 5.02 -5.18 5.07
CA VAL A 124 5.71 -4.63 3.90
C VAL A 124 4.96 -3.42 3.38
N LEU A 125 5.65 -2.30 3.22
CA LEU A 125 5.16 -1.07 2.59
C LEU A 125 5.79 -0.90 1.21
N ILE A 126 4.97 -0.94 0.16
CA ILE A 126 5.39 -0.75 -1.23
C ILE A 126 4.88 0.63 -1.70
N GLY A 127 5.77 1.62 -1.61
CA GLY A 127 5.53 2.98 -2.05
C GLY A 127 6.03 3.26 -3.47
N GLU A 128 5.77 4.48 -3.92
CA GLU A 128 6.21 5.01 -5.21
C GLU A 128 6.62 6.48 -5.04
N ILE A 129 7.23 7.11 -6.04
CA ILE A 129 7.41 8.57 -6.06
C ILE A 129 6.07 9.32 -6.10
N GLY A 130 6.09 10.59 -5.68
CA GLY A 130 4.95 11.51 -5.72
C GLY A 130 4.10 11.52 -4.43
N GLY A 131 3.68 12.70 -3.99
CA GLY A 131 3.01 12.90 -2.70
C GLY A 131 3.91 12.64 -1.49
N THR A 132 3.31 12.63 -0.30
CA THR A 132 4.02 12.51 1.00
C THR A 132 3.54 11.35 1.88
N ASP A 133 2.64 10.50 1.37
CA ASP A 133 1.99 9.42 2.14
C ASP A 133 3.00 8.50 2.83
N GLU A 134 4.14 8.19 2.19
CA GLU A 134 5.20 7.37 2.74
C GLU A 134 5.97 8.08 3.87
N GLN A 135 6.19 9.40 3.76
CA GLN A 135 6.79 10.18 4.86
C GLN A 135 5.84 10.29 6.05
N ASP A 136 4.55 10.48 5.80
CA ASP A 136 3.51 10.48 6.84
C ASP A 136 3.43 9.11 7.52
N ALA A 137 3.48 8.03 6.74
CA ALA A 137 3.56 6.66 7.25
C ALA A 137 4.84 6.43 8.07
N ALA A 138 6.00 6.91 7.61
CA ALA A 138 7.25 6.82 8.36
C ALA A 138 7.15 7.49 9.73
N LYS A 139 6.55 8.68 9.79
CA LYS A 139 6.29 9.38 11.05
C LYS A 139 5.37 8.56 11.96
N TYR A 140 4.27 8.04 11.43
CA TYR A 140 3.35 7.20 12.17
C TYR A 140 4.04 5.94 12.73
N ILE A 141 4.85 5.27 11.90
CA ILE A 141 5.58 4.06 12.30
C ILE A 141 6.49 4.36 13.49
N LYS A 142 7.24 5.45 13.42
CA LYS A 142 8.15 5.87 14.48
C LYS A 142 7.44 6.21 15.80
N GLU A 143 6.24 6.77 15.72
CA GLU A 143 5.53 7.29 16.90
C GLU A 143 4.58 6.27 17.54
N LYS A 144 3.99 5.34 16.76
CA LYS A 144 2.80 4.58 17.19
C LYS A 144 2.72 3.12 16.75
N PHE A 145 3.52 2.67 15.78
CA PHE A 145 3.42 1.30 15.25
C PHE A 145 4.51 0.41 15.85
N ASN A 146 4.16 -0.77 16.34
CA ASN A 146 5.10 -1.60 17.10
C ASN A 146 5.62 -2.81 16.33
N LYS A 147 4.96 -3.20 15.24
CA LYS A 147 5.39 -4.35 14.44
C LYS A 147 6.52 -3.96 13.48
N PRO A 148 7.47 -4.86 13.20
CA PRO A 148 8.50 -4.61 12.21
C PRO A 148 7.94 -4.23 10.84
N VAL A 149 8.58 -3.26 10.19
CA VAL A 149 8.22 -2.81 8.84
C VAL A 149 9.42 -2.89 7.90
N VAL A 150 9.20 -3.40 6.70
CA VAL A 150 10.16 -3.35 5.58
C VAL A 150 9.54 -2.52 4.45
N GLY A 151 10.32 -1.60 3.89
CA GLY A 151 9.89 -0.72 2.81
C GLY A 151 10.45 -1.12 1.44
N PHE A 152 9.73 -0.77 0.38
CA PHE A 152 10.24 -0.66 -0.98
C PHE A 152 9.69 0.62 -1.61
N ILE A 153 10.52 1.37 -2.33
CA ILE A 153 10.10 2.60 -3.02
C ILE A 153 10.41 2.46 -4.51
N ALA A 154 9.37 2.41 -5.33
CA ALA A 154 9.46 2.43 -6.79
C ALA A 154 9.83 3.83 -7.32
N GLY A 155 10.35 3.89 -8.55
CA GLY A 155 10.63 5.15 -9.24
C GLY A 155 11.93 5.85 -8.84
N ARG A 156 12.90 5.13 -8.25
CA ARG A 156 14.20 5.69 -7.83
C ARG A 156 14.99 6.39 -8.93
N THR A 157 14.85 5.93 -10.18
CA THR A 157 15.52 6.46 -11.36
C THR A 157 14.64 7.39 -12.20
N ALA A 158 13.45 7.76 -11.68
CA ALA A 158 12.50 8.59 -12.42
C ALA A 158 13.04 10.03 -12.60
N PRO A 159 12.93 10.61 -13.80
CA PRO A 159 13.27 12.01 -14.02
C PRO A 159 12.26 12.92 -13.31
N LYS A 160 12.76 14.03 -12.74
CA LYS A 160 12.00 14.93 -11.84
C LYS A 160 10.73 15.52 -12.46
N GLU A 161 10.71 15.75 -13.77
CA GLU A 161 9.61 16.47 -14.45
C GLU A 161 8.63 15.55 -15.18
N LYS A 162 8.77 14.23 -15.03
CA LYS A 162 7.95 13.27 -15.78
C LYS A 162 7.00 12.55 -14.85
N ARG A 163 5.71 12.59 -15.21
CA ARG A 163 4.70 11.70 -14.65
C ARG A 163 5.01 10.25 -15.06
N MET A 164 5.09 9.36 -14.09
CA MET A 164 5.12 7.91 -14.34
C MET A 164 3.69 7.39 -14.51
N GLY A 165 3.49 6.13 -14.92
CA GLY A 165 2.19 5.60 -15.36
C GLY A 165 1.01 5.97 -14.46
N HIS A 166 1.14 5.76 -13.15
CA HIS A 166 0.10 6.12 -12.17
C HIS A 166 -0.14 7.63 -12.10
N ALA A 167 -1.41 8.01 -11.91
CA ALA A 167 -1.81 9.41 -11.79
C ALA A 167 -1.18 10.14 -10.59
N GLY A 168 -0.94 9.45 -9.49
CA GLY A 168 -0.26 10.00 -8.31
C GLY A 168 1.27 10.10 -8.42
N ALA A 169 1.88 9.47 -9.42
CA ALA A 169 3.34 9.36 -9.55
C ALA A 169 3.97 10.57 -10.24
N ILE A 170 3.79 11.75 -9.64
CA ILE A 170 4.34 13.03 -10.09
C ILE A 170 5.14 13.65 -8.94
N ILE A 171 6.40 13.99 -9.20
CA ILE A 171 7.24 14.71 -8.25
C ILE A 171 6.92 16.20 -8.36
N SER A 172 6.50 16.83 -7.26
CA SER A 172 6.17 18.26 -7.20
C SER A 172 7.24 19.02 -6.44
N GLY A 173 8.13 19.71 -7.16
CA GLY A 173 9.22 20.47 -6.55
C GLY A 173 10.28 19.56 -5.93
N SER A 174 10.70 19.85 -4.70
CA SER A 174 11.68 19.03 -3.98
C SER A 174 11.05 17.86 -3.24
N SER A 175 9.74 17.88 -2.96
CA SER A 175 9.05 16.89 -2.14
C SER A 175 8.51 15.70 -2.94
N GLY A 176 8.55 14.53 -2.32
CA GLY A 176 7.99 13.29 -2.89
C GLY A 176 8.95 12.53 -3.78
N THR A 177 10.24 12.85 -3.71
CA THR A 177 11.30 12.06 -4.36
C THR A 177 11.47 10.71 -3.66
N ALA A 178 11.97 9.71 -4.39
CA ALA A 178 12.27 8.42 -3.79
C ALA A 178 13.32 8.53 -2.69
N GLU A 179 14.32 9.41 -2.86
CA GLU A 179 15.39 9.64 -1.88
C GLU A 179 14.85 10.16 -0.54
N GLU A 180 13.96 11.16 -0.55
CA GLU A 180 13.35 11.67 0.67
C GLU A 180 12.47 10.63 1.37
N LYS A 181 11.71 9.82 0.59
CA LYS A 181 10.88 8.74 1.13
C LYS A 181 11.73 7.67 1.80
N ILE A 182 12.82 7.25 1.15
CA ILE A 182 13.79 6.30 1.70
C ILE A 182 14.42 6.87 2.97
N LYS A 183 14.81 8.16 2.96
CA LYS A 183 15.36 8.83 4.14
C LYS A 183 14.38 8.83 5.31
N ALA A 184 13.12 9.21 5.07
CA ALA A 184 12.08 9.20 6.11
C ALA A 184 11.86 7.79 6.70
N PHE A 185 11.79 6.76 5.86
CA PHE A 185 11.71 5.37 6.31
C PHE A 185 12.92 4.94 7.15
N ASN A 186 14.14 5.22 6.70
CA ASN A 186 15.34 4.89 7.46
C ASN A 186 15.37 5.61 8.82
N GLU A 187 14.96 6.88 8.89
CA GLU A 187 14.85 7.66 10.14
C GLU A 187 13.76 7.15 11.09
N ALA A 188 12.79 6.38 10.58
CA ALA A 188 11.77 5.66 11.32
C ALA A 188 12.18 4.21 11.68
N GLY A 189 13.39 3.78 11.31
CA GLY A 189 13.86 2.42 11.57
C GLY A 189 13.38 1.38 10.55
N VAL A 190 12.72 1.81 9.47
CA VAL A 190 12.23 0.94 8.40
C VAL A 190 13.37 0.68 7.43
N LYS A 191 13.78 -0.59 7.30
CA LYS A 191 14.77 -0.99 6.28
C LYS A 191 14.12 -0.93 4.90
N VAL A 192 14.75 -0.24 3.93
CA VAL A 192 14.20 -0.10 2.58
C VAL A 192 15.00 -0.92 1.56
N ALA A 193 14.37 -1.94 0.99
CA ALA A 193 14.95 -2.79 -0.06
C ALA A 193 15.29 -1.97 -1.31
N SER A 194 16.43 -2.29 -1.93
CA SER A 194 16.87 -1.71 -3.20
C SER A 194 16.29 -2.41 -4.42
N GLU A 195 16.02 -3.70 -4.31
CA GLU A 195 15.45 -4.57 -5.33
C GLU A 195 14.26 -5.38 -4.75
N PRO A 196 13.25 -5.75 -5.56
CA PRO A 196 12.06 -6.47 -5.07
C PRO A 196 12.38 -7.76 -4.29
N GLU A 197 13.35 -8.53 -4.73
CA GLU A 197 13.81 -9.78 -4.10
C GLU A 197 14.45 -9.57 -2.71
N GLU A 198 15.03 -8.39 -2.47
CA GLU A 198 15.67 -8.05 -1.20
C GLU A 198 14.64 -7.90 -0.06
N VAL A 199 13.37 -7.60 -0.37
CA VAL A 199 12.30 -7.48 0.65
C VAL A 199 12.19 -8.76 1.48
N ALA A 200 12.24 -9.94 0.84
CA ALA A 200 12.16 -11.22 1.54
C ALA A 200 13.34 -11.44 2.49
N LYS A 201 14.55 -11.00 2.09
CA LYS A 201 15.75 -11.09 2.92
C LYS A 201 15.62 -10.19 4.15
N LEU A 202 15.21 -8.94 3.97
CA LEU A 202 15.05 -7.98 5.07
C LEU A 202 13.98 -8.43 6.07
N LEU A 203 12.87 -9.01 5.59
CA LEU A 203 11.84 -9.59 6.48
C LEU A 203 12.41 -10.70 7.37
N LYS A 204 13.21 -11.61 6.81
CA LYS A 204 13.88 -12.66 7.60
C LYS A 204 14.86 -12.13 8.64
N GLU A 205 15.37 -10.92 8.47
CA GLU A 205 16.25 -10.28 9.46
C GLU A 205 15.46 -9.66 10.61
N VAL A 206 14.25 -9.14 10.36
CA VAL A 206 13.44 -8.45 11.37
C VAL A 206 12.45 -9.37 12.09
N LEU A 207 12.15 -10.55 11.55
CA LEU A 207 11.32 -11.59 12.16
C LEU A 207 12.11 -12.59 13.03
N LYS A 208 13.41 -12.39 13.20
CA LYS A 208 14.27 -13.20 14.09
C LYS A 208 14.27 -12.62 15.50
#